data_AF-A0A5S4SHE0-F1
#
_entry.id   AF-A0A5S4SHE0-F1
#
_cell.length_a   1.000
_cell.length_b   1.000
_cell.length_c   1.000
_cell.angle_alpha   90.00
_cell.angle_beta   90.00
_cell.angle_gamma   90.00
#
_symmetry.space_group_name_H-M   'P 1'
#
loop_
_entity.id
_entity.type
_entity.pdbx_description
1 polymer ?
#
loop_
_entity_poly.entity_id
_entity_poly.type
_entity_poly.pdbx_seq_one_letter_code
_entity_poly.pdbx_strand_id
1 'polypeptide(L)'
;MPDYQESNIEGTQFVRCRQVILNNPLGNEIKTVFFQEERVINAGLEKPILRDEGFCHNALRADNADTTFPIMDATGLVTGIGTYQQVYDMLASLYLHTAMLRDQGISATSGAPVEQPA
;
A
#
# COMPACT_ATOMS: atom_id res chain seq x y z
N MET A 1 -10.04 -22.83 38.64
CA MET A 1 -11.29 -23.43 38.15
C MET A 1 -11.06 -23.66 36.67
N PRO A 2 -11.26 -24.87 36.11
CA PRO A 2 -11.16 -25.06 34.66
C PRO A 2 -12.28 -24.26 33.97
N ASP A 3 -11.98 -23.66 32.82
CA ASP A 3 -12.93 -22.84 32.07
C ASP A 3 -14.03 -23.74 31.48
N TYR A 4 -15.29 -23.32 31.62
CA TYR A 4 -16.44 -24.12 31.17
C TYR A 4 -16.46 -24.22 29.64
N GLN A 5 -16.40 -25.45 29.12
CA GLN A 5 -16.33 -25.79 27.68
C GLN A 5 -15.05 -25.35 26.95
N GLU A 6 -13.92 -25.31 27.66
CA GLU A 6 -12.61 -25.13 27.02
C GLU A 6 -12.31 -26.27 26.03
N SER A 7 -11.86 -25.92 24.83
CA SER A 7 -11.36 -26.86 23.82
C SER A 7 -10.19 -26.24 23.06
N ASN A 8 -9.26 -27.09 22.62
CA ASN A 8 -8.12 -26.66 21.81
C ASN A 8 -8.50 -26.60 20.34
N ILE A 9 -7.99 -25.59 19.63
CA ILE A 9 -8.19 -25.40 18.20
C ILE A 9 -6.82 -25.36 17.52
N GLU A 10 -6.65 -26.10 16.43
CA GLU A 10 -5.47 -26.02 15.57
C GLU A 10 -5.62 -24.88 14.55
N GLY A 11 -4.51 -24.18 14.26
CA GLY A 11 -4.55 -23.06 13.34
C GLY A 11 -3.19 -22.57 12.87
N THR A 12 -3.20 -21.69 11.88
CA THR A 12 -2.03 -20.98 11.39
C THR A 12 -2.13 -19.50 11.74
N GLN A 13 -0.99 -18.86 11.94
CA GLN A 13 -0.91 -17.41 12.08
C GLN A 13 0.21 -16.84 11.22
N PHE A 14 -0.02 -15.65 10.66
CA PHE A 14 0.97 -14.90 9.91
C PHE A 14 0.71 -13.40 10.02
N VAL A 15 1.75 -12.60 9.78
CA VAL A 15 1.65 -11.14 9.70
C VAL A 15 1.67 -10.73 8.24
N ARG A 16 0.81 -9.78 7.87
CA ARG A 16 0.81 -9.18 6.52
C ARG A 16 0.68 -7.67 6.60
N CYS A 17 1.15 -7.00 5.57
CA CYS A 17 0.82 -5.59 5.38
C CYS A 17 -0.63 -5.46 4.88
N ARG A 18 -1.49 -4.77 5.63
CA ARG A 18 -2.87 -4.46 5.22
C ARG A 18 -3.00 -3.14 4.47
N GLN A 19 -2.09 -2.19 4.74
CA GLN A 19 -2.11 -0.87 4.12
C GLN A 19 -0.70 -0.30 4.01
N VAL A 20 -0.41 0.32 2.86
CA VAL A 20 0.81 1.09 2.65
C VAL A 20 0.44 2.57 2.64
N ILE A 21 1.13 3.38 3.44
CA ILE A 21 0.98 4.83 3.50
C ILE A 21 2.29 5.47 3.09
N LEU A 22 2.22 6.40 2.15
CA LEU A 22 3.38 7.09 1.62
C LEU A 22 3.26 8.58 1.95
N ASN A 23 4.18 9.04 2.80
CA ASN A 23 4.31 10.45 3.12
C ASN A 23 5.36 11.05 2.19
N ASN A 24 4.91 11.93 1.30
CA ASN A 24 5.74 12.69 0.37
C ASN A 24 5.57 14.19 0.62
N PRO A 25 6.11 14.72 1.73
CA PRO A 25 5.97 16.12 2.09
C PRO A 25 6.71 17.03 1.10
N LEU A 26 6.30 18.31 1.05
CA LEU A 26 6.95 19.33 0.24
C LEU A 26 8.22 19.85 0.95
N GLY A 27 9.28 20.12 0.18
CA GLY A 27 10.51 20.72 0.71
C GLY A 27 11.50 19.69 1.27
N ASN A 28 12.18 20.04 2.37
CA ASN A 28 13.29 19.25 2.95
C ASN A 28 12.82 18.22 4.00
N GLU A 29 11.52 17.99 4.12
CA GLU A 29 10.99 16.97 5.02
C GLU A 29 11.26 15.55 4.48
N ILE A 30 11.43 14.60 5.40
CA ILE A 30 11.85 13.24 5.05
C ILE A 30 10.67 12.43 4.49
N LYS A 31 10.81 11.98 3.25
CA LYS A 31 9.87 11.05 2.62
C LYS A 31 9.89 9.72 3.34
N THR A 32 8.71 9.19 3.68
CA THR A 32 8.60 7.99 4.52
C THR A 32 7.51 7.07 4.00
N VAL A 33 7.78 5.77 3.99
CA VAL A 33 6.77 4.73 3.75
C VAL A 33 6.43 4.05 5.08
N PHE A 34 5.14 3.86 5.34
CA PHE A 34 4.61 3.11 6.47
C PHE A 34 3.82 1.92 5.94
N PHE A 35 4.10 0.75 6.50
CA PHE A 35 3.36 -0.47 6.26
C PHE A 35 2.56 -0.77 7.53
N GLN A 36 1.25 -0.63 7.46
CA GLN A 36 0.35 -1.05 8.53
C GLN A 36 0.23 -2.56 8.49
N GLU A 37 0.61 -3.20 9.59
CA GLU A 37 0.65 -4.65 9.71
C GLU A 37 -0.53 -5.16 10.51
N GLU A 38 -1.07 -6.30 10.07
CA GLU A 38 -2.06 -7.06 10.82
C GLU A 38 -1.63 -8.52 10.93
N ARG A 39 -1.98 -9.11 12.07
CA ARG A 39 -1.90 -10.54 12.29
C ARG A 39 -3.19 -11.20 11.85
N VAL A 40 -3.05 -12.20 10.99
CA VAL A 40 -4.13 -13.07 10.54
C VAL A 40 -4.01 -14.38 11.28
N ILE A 41 -5.08 -14.76 12.00
CA ILE A 41 -5.16 -16.04 12.71
C ILE A 41 -6.27 -16.86 12.06
N ASN A 42 -5.88 -18.00 11.47
CA ASN A 42 -6.80 -18.94 10.86
C ASN A 42 -6.87 -20.20 11.72
N ALA A 43 -7.97 -20.34 12.48
CA ALA A 43 -8.20 -21.43 13.43
C ALA A 43 -9.42 -22.27 13.02
N GLY A 44 -9.58 -22.54 11.71
CA GLY A 44 -10.72 -23.32 11.19
C GLY A 44 -12.08 -22.60 11.30
N LEU A 45 -12.06 -21.29 11.53
CA LEU A 45 -13.26 -20.44 11.56
C LEU A 45 -13.68 -20.07 10.14
N GLU A 46 -14.96 -19.74 9.93
CA GLU A 46 -15.46 -19.25 8.62
C GLU A 46 -14.73 -18.00 8.13
N LYS A 47 -14.25 -17.17 9.06
CA LYS A 47 -13.45 -15.97 8.78
C LYS A 47 -12.23 -15.95 9.70
N PRO A 48 -11.06 -15.51 9.19
CA PRO A 48 -9.89 -15.35 10.04
C PRO A 48 -10.11 -14.23 11.05
N ILE A 49 -9.46 -14.35 12.20
CA ILE A 49 -9.37 -13.26 13.18
C ILE A 49 -8.26 -12.33 12.71
N LEU A 50 -8.58 -11.04 12.54
CA LEU A 50 -7.65 -9.99 12.20
C LEU A 50 -7.33 -9.16 13.45
N ARG A 51 -6.05 -8.94 13.73
CA ARG A 51 -5.60 -8.05 14.81
C ARG A 51 -4.57 -7.07 14.27
N ASP A 52 -4.68 -5.80 14.65
CA ASP A 52 -3.62 -4.84 14.38
C ASP A 52 -2.33 -5.27 15.09
N GLU A 53 -1.23 -5.35 14.34
CA GLU A 53 0.09 -5.77 14.82
C GLU A 53 1.05 -4.56 14.94
N GLY A 54 0.69 -3.42 14.33
CA GLY A 54 1.43 -2.17 14.41
C GLY A 54 1.86 -1.65 13.04
N PHE A 55 3.04 -1.01 12.99
CA PHE A 55 3.58 -0.41 11.78
C PHE A 55 5.07 -0.71 11.65
N CYS A 56 5.50 -1.14 10.47
CA CYS A 56 6.90 -1.03 10.07
C CYS A 56 7.05 0.14 9.10
N HIS A 57 8.16 0.86 9.16
CA HIS A 57 8.36 2.05 8.33
C HIS A 57 9.80 2.20 7.90
N ASN A 58 9.99 2.86 6.76
CA ASN A 58 11.30 3.20 6.24
C ASN A 58 11.31 4.63 5.72
N ALA A 59 12.30 5.40 6.15
CA ALA A 59 12.52 6.76 5.72
C ALA A 59 13.55 6.77 4.60
N LEU A 60 13.24 7.42 3.48
CA LEU A 60 14.20 7.60 2.40
C LEU A 60 15.25 8.62 2.85
N ARG A 61 16.51 8.18 2.87
CA ARG A 61 17.67 8.97 3.26
C ARG A 61 18.77 8.79 2.21
N ALA A 62 19.70 9.72 2.16
CA ALA A 62 20.79 9.68 1.18
C ALA A 62 21.67 8.43 1.34
N ASP A 63 21.80 7.89 2.56
CA ASP A 63 22.59 6.70 2.86
C ASP A 63 21.90 5.38 2.50
N ASN A 64 20.57 5.37 2.32
CA ASN A 64 19.80 4.18 1.98
C ASN A 64 19.14 4.21 0.60
N ALA A 65 19.19 5.34 -0.12
CA ALA A 65 18.54 5.54 -1.41
C ALA A 65 18.91 4.46 -2.45
N ASP A 66 20.18 4.06 -2.48
CA ASP A 66 20.73 3.06 -3.40
C ASP A 66 20.65 1.62 -2.87
N THR A 67 20.00 1.41 -1.71
CA THR A 67 19.83 0.08 -1.13
C THR A 67 18.95 -0.75 -2.04
N THR A 68 19.49 -1.86 -2.56
CA THR A 68 18.77 -2.77 -3.44
C THR A 68 17.93 -3.78 -2.66
N PHE A 69 16.79 -4.16 -3.19
CA PHE A 69 15.95 -5.25 -2.71
C PHE A 69 15.33 -6.03 -3.88
N PRO A 70 15.01 -7.32 -3.70
CA PRO A 70 14.34 -8.10 -4.73
C PRO A 70 12.89 -7.63 -4.89
N ILE A 71 12.47 -7.39 -6.14
CA ILE A 71 11.07 -7.18 -6.48
C ILE A 71 10.44 -8.56 -6.63
N MET A 72 9.39 -8.82 -5.87
CA MET A 72 8.67 -10.09 -5.89
C MET A 72 7.32 -9.94 -6.58
N ASP A 73 6.89 -10.97 -7.31
CA ASP A 73 5.51 -11.08 -7.77
C ASP A 73 4.57 -11.59 -6.66
N ALA A 74 3.28 -11.75 -7.00
CA ALA A 74 2.27 -12.24 -6.07
C ALA A 74 2.49 -13.70 -5.61
N THR A 75 3.35 -14.46 -6.29
CA THR A 75 3.72 -15.84 -5.92
C THR A 75 4.97 -15.88 -5.04
N GLY A 76 5.63 -14.74 -4.83
CA GLY A 76 6.90 -14.64 -4.11
C GLY A 76 8.12 -14.88 -4.98
N LEU A 77 7.97 -15.00 -6.31
CA LEU A 77 9.09 -15.16 -7.22
C LEU A 77 9.74 -13.81 -7.48
N VAL A 78 11.08 -13.78 -7.49
CA VAL A 78 11.84 -12.57 -7.82
C VAL A 78 11.70 -12.28 -9.31
N THR A 79 11.16 -11.10 -9.63
CA THR A 79 10.97 -10.60 -11.00
C THR A 79 11.96 -9.51 -11.39
N GLY A 80 12.68 -8.95 -10.40
CA GLY A 80 13.68 -7.92 -10.64
C GLY A 80 14.37 -7.47 -9.36
N ILE A 81 15.13 -6.39 -9.49
CA ILE A 81 15.80 -5.70 -8.38
C ILE A 81 15.38 -4.24 -8.44
N GLY A 82 14.99 -3.70 -7.29
CA GLY A 82 14.64 -2.29 -7.13
C GLY A 82 15.54 -1.62 -6.08
N THR A 83 15.64 -0.30 -6.13
CA THR A 83 16.21 0.51 -5.04
C THR A 83 15.13 1.29 -4.32
N TYR A 84 15.42 1.75 -3.10
CA TYR A 84 14.47 2.62 -2.39
C TYR A 84 14.16 3.89 -3.17
N GLN A 85 15.15 4.51 -3.81
CA GLN A 85 14.92 5.67 -4.67
C GLN A 85 13.91 5.37 -5.80
N GLN A 86 14.07 4.23 -6.49
CA GLN A 86 13.18 3.84 -7.57
C GLN A 86 11.72 3.67 -7.11
N VAL A 87 11.48 3.23 -5.87
CA VAL A 87 10.12 3.15 -5.33
C VAL A 87 9.43 4.51 -5.33
N TYR A 88 10.11 5.54 -4.82
CA TYR A 88 9.54 6.89 -4.78
C TYR A 88 9.36 7.49 -6.17
N ASP A 89 10.29 7.23 -7.10
CA ASP A 89 10.19 7.70 -8.47
C ASP A 89 9.01 7.04 -9.21
N MET A 90 8.79 5.73 -9.01
CA MET A 90 7.64 5.01 -9.56
C MET A 90 6.32 5.55 -9.03
N LEU A 91 6.24 5.84 -7.73
CA LEU A 91 5.03 6.39 -7.10
C LEU A 91 4.72 7.81 -7.59
N ALA A 92 5.74 8.65 -7.70
CA ALA A 92 5.59 10.00 -8.26
C ALA A 92 5.12 9.94 -9.72
N SER A 93 5.68 9.03 -10.51
CA SER A 93 5.29 8.80 -11.90
C SER A 93 3.85 8.28 -12.01
N LEU A 94 3.45 7.34 -11.15
CA LEU A 94 2.09 6.81 -11.10
C LEU A 94 1.07 7.90 -10.72
N TYR A 95 1.42 8.78 -9.77
CA TYR A 95 0.60 9.94 -9.43
C TYR A 95 0.40 10.86 -10.64
N LEU A 96 1.49 11.25 -11.32
CA LEU A 96 1.41 12.12 -12.49
C LEU A 96 0.56 11.49 -13.60
N HIS A 97 0.76 10.21 -13.88
CA HIS A 97 -0.05 9.47 -14.85
C HIS A 97 -1.55 9.50 -14.49
N THR A 98 -1.88 9.23 -13.23
CA THR A 98 -3.27 9.22 -12.74
C THR A 98 -3.89 10.62 -12.78
N ALA A 99 -3.14 11.65 -12.40
CA ALA A 99 -3.58 13.05 -12.46
C ALA A 99 -3.84 13.49 -13.91
N MET A 100 -2.97 13.14 -14.84
CA MET A 100 -3.17 13.42 -16.26
C MET A 100 -4.45 12.77 -16.80
N LEU A 101 -4.71 11.50 -16.47
CA LEU A 101 -5.96 10.82 -16.88
C LEU A 101 -7.21 11.51 -16.33
N ARG A 102 -7.18 11.93 -15.06
CA ARG A 102 -8.26 12.70 -14.44
C ARG A 102 -8.52 14.01 -15.19
N ASP A 103 -7.47 14.76 -15.49
CA ASP A 103 -7.57 16.09 -16.10
C ASP A 103 -7.97 16.01 -17.59
N GLN A 104 -7.55 14.96 -18.29
CA GLN A 104 -8.02 14.66 -19.65
C GLN A 104 -9.51 14.29 -19.68
N GLY A 105 -10.01 13.55 -18.69
CA GLY A 105 -11.43 13.20 -18.57
C GLY A 105 -12.34 14.41 -18.27
N ILE A 106 -11.83 15.42 -17.58
CA ILE A 106 -12.55 16.69 -17.34
C ILE A 106 -12.62 17.53 -18.63
N SER A 107 -11.62 17.44 -19.50
CA SER A 107 -11.55 18.24 -20.74
C SER A 107 -12.54 17.79 -21.84
N ALA A 108 -13.18 16.63 -21.71
CA ALA A 108 -14.12 16.10 -22.70
C ALA A 108 -15.59 16.54 -22.51
N THR A 109 -15.94 17.19 -21.39
CA THR A 109 -17.35 17.46 -21.01
C THR A 109 -17.73 18.95 -21.05
N SER A 110 -16.86 19.86 -21.48
CA SER A 110 -17.10 21.32 -21.45
C SER A 110 -17.59 21.92 -22.79
N GLY A 111 -18.19 21.14 -23.68
CA GLY A 111 -18.66 21.61 -24.99
C GLY A 111 -20.10 21.20 -25.33
N ALA A 112 -21.09 21.85 -24.73
CA ALA A 112 -22.46 21.87 -25.26
C ALA A 112 -22.94 23.34 -25.35
N PRO A 113 -23.13 23.91 -26.56
CA PRO A 113 -23.66 25.25 -26.71
C PRO A 113 -25.14 25.28 -26.32
N VAL A 114 -25.53 26.24 -25.49
CA VAL A 114 -26.94 26.49 -25.17
C VAL A 114 -27.57 27.20 -26.39
N GLU A 115 -28.34 26.47 -27.18
CA GLU A 115 -29.17 27.05 -28.23
C GLU A 115 -30.41 27.68 -27.58
N GLN A 116 -30.47 29.01 -27.60
CA GLN A 116 -31.57 29.79 -27.02
C GLN A 116 -32.62 30.05 -28.12
N PRO A 117 -33.87 29.57 -27.98
CA PRO A 117 -34.89 29.83 -29.00
C PRO A 117 -35.36 31.28 -28.97
N ALA A 118 -35.63 31.81 -30.17
CA ALA A 118 -36.08 33.17 -30.48
C ALA A 118 -37.52 33.45 -30.04
#